data_AF-A0A1E3X716-F1
#
_entry.id   AF-A0A1E3X716-F1
#
_cell.length_a   1.000
_cell.length_b   1.000
_cell.length_c   1.000
_cell.angle_alpha   90.00
_cell.angle_beta   90.00
_cell.angle_gamma   90.00
#
_symmetry.space_group_name_H-M   'P 1'
#
loop_
_entity.id
_entity.type
_entity.pdbx_description
1 polymer ?
#
loop_
_entity_poly.entity_id
_entity_poly.type
_entity_poly.pdbx_seq_one_letter_code
_entity_poly.pdbx_strand_id
1 'polypeptide(L)' 'MISTLVKEIEEVISSSSIVTSSSTQKYFSSTNKEVYIRGNLIFVDLSFLEFAIYVQEKGKV' A
#
# COMPACT_ATOMS: atom_id res chain seq x y z
N MET A 1 -4.28 -4.45 -13.18
CA MET A 1 -3.11 -5.01 -12.45
C MET A 1 -2.89 -4.33 -11.11
N ILE A 2 -3.27 -3.05 -11.00
CA ILE A 2 -3.15 -2.26 -9.76
C ILE A 2 -3.92 -2.88 -8.57
N SER A 3 -5.11 -3.41 -8.77
CA SER A 3 -5.88 -4.05 -7.68
C SER A 3 -5.13 -5.23 -7.05
N THR A 4 -4.44 -6.02 -7.86
CA THR A 4 -3.59 -7.13 -7.39
C THR A 4 -2.41 -6.61 -6.58
N LEU A 5 -1.70 -5.58 -7.07
CA LEU A 5 -0.59 -4.95 -6.34
C LEU A 5 -1.03 -4.43 -4.96
N VAL A 6 -2.17 -3.75 -4.91
CA VAL A 6 -2.74 -3.24 -3.66
C VAL A 6 -3.01 -4.38 -2.69
N LYS A 7 -3.62 -5.48 -3.18
CA LYS A 7 -3.91 -6.65 -2.36
C LYS A 7 -2.63 -7.30 -1.82
N GLU A 8 -1.60 -7.45 -2.66
CA GLU A 8 -0.30 -8.01 -2.24
C GLU A 8 0.37 -7.15 -1.16
N ILE A 9 0.31 -5.82 -1.27
CA ILE A 9 0.82 -4.91 -0.22
C ILE A 9 0.08 -5.16 1.11
N GLU A 10 -1.26 -5.25 1.07
CA GLU A 10 -2.07 -5.47 2.26
C GLU A 10 -1.83 -6.86 2.89
N GLU A 11 -1.67 -7.90 2.06
CA GLU A 11 -1.34 -9.25 2.51
C GLU A 11 0.05 -9.31 3.16
N VAL A 12 1.06 -8.65 2.58
CA VAL A 12 2.42 -8.59 3.16
C VAL A 12 2.41 -7.86 4.49
N ILE A 13 1.70 -6.73 4.59
CA ILE A 13 1.59 -5.98 5.86
C ILE A 13 0.87 -6.81 6.92
N SER A 14 -0.27 -7.42 6.59
CA SER A 14 -1.11 -8.16 7.56
C SER A 14 -0.51 -9.48 8.02
N SER A 15 0.31 -10.13 7.18
CA SER A 15 1.01 -11.38 7.53
C SER A 15 2.35 -11.15 8.23
N SER A 16 2.83 -9.91 8.29
CA SER A 16 4.12 -9.58 8.91
C SER A 16 4.08 -9.76 10.42
N SER A 17 4.98 -10.60 10.95
CA SER A 17 5.10 -10.84 12.40
C SER A 17 5.72 -9.66 13.17
N ILE A 18 6.30 -8.69 12.47
CA ILE A 18 6.96 -7.52 13.07
C ILE A 18 6.07 -6.27 13.06
N VAL A 19 5.00 -6.25 12.27
CA VAL A 19 4.04 -5.14 12.22
C VAL A 19 2.97 -5.39 13.29
N THR A 20 2.91 -4.52 14.28
CA THR A 20 1.93 -4.62 15.38
C THR A 20 0.62 -3.94 15.05
N SER A 21 0.67 -2.88 14.25
CA SER A 21 -0.51 -2.23 13.68
C SER A 21 -0.17 -1.48 12.40
N SER A 22 -1.19 -1.26 11.58
CA SER A 22 -1.04 -0.53 10.32
C SER A 22 -2.32 0.22 10.00
N SER A 23 -2.17 1.39 9.37
CA SER A 23 -3.27 2.12 8.75
C SER A 23 -2.93 2.39 7.29
N THR A 24 -3.78 1.98 6.35
CA THR A 24 -3.56 2.17 4.91
C THR A 24 -4.80 2.78 4.27
N GLN A 25 -4.59 3.82 3.48
CA GLN A 25 -5.61 4.52 2.68
C GLN A 25 -5.26 4.40 1.20
N LYS A 26 -6.28 4.16 0.38
CA LYS A 26 -6.15 3.86 -1.05
C LYS A 26 -7.06 4.79 -1.83
N TYR A 27 -6.51 5.49 -2.82
CA TYR A 27 -7.23 6.43 -3.66
C TYR A 27 -7.05 5.99 -5.12
N PHE A 28 -8.10 5.38 -5.67
CA PHE A 28 -8.11 4.97 -7.06
C PHE A 28 -8.58 6.13 -7.94
N SER A 29 -7.99 6.25 -9.13
CA SER A 29 -8.55 7.14 -10.16
C SER A 29 -9.87 6.56 -10.70
N SER A 30 -10.67 7.42 -11.35
CA SER A 30 -11.94 7.01 -11.98
C SER A 30 -11.79 5.92 -13.04
N THR A 31 -10.59 5.78 -13.63
CA THR A 31 -10.28 4.79 -14.66
C THR A 31 -9.69 3.49 -14.10
N ASN A 32 -9.45 3.41 -12.78
CA ASN A 32 -8.73 2.32 -12.11
C ASN A 32 -7.34 2.01 -12.68
N LYS A 33 -6.76 2.96 -13.44
CA LYS A 33 -5.40 2.86 -14.02
C LYS A 33 -4.33 3.53 -13.16
N GLU A 34 -4.74 4.15 -12.06
CA GLU A 34 -3.85 4.82 -11.12
C GLU A 34 -4.33 4.56 -9.70
N VAL A 35 -3.37 4.45 -8.78
CA VAL A 35 -3.65 4.44 -7.35
C VAL A 35 -2.61 5.26 -6.60
N TYR A 36 -3.09 6.02 -5.63
CA TYR A 36 -2.27 6.60 -4.57
C TYR A 36 -2.54 5.84 -3.28
N ILE A 37 -1.50 5.26 -2.68
CA ILE A 37 -1.57 4.52 -1.43
C ILE A 37 -0.76 5.31 -0.41
N ARG A 38 -1.33 5.57 0.75
CA ARG A 38 -0.59 6.12 1.89
C ARG A 38 -0.87 5.31 3.13
N GLY A 39 0.09 5.22 4.02
CA GLY A 39 -0.13 4.51 5.26
C GLY A 39 0.95 4.76 6.30
N ASN A 40 0.71 4.18 7.46
CA ASN A 40 1.67 4.05 8.54
C ASN A 40 1.73 2.61 9.02
N LEU A 41 2.91 2.20 9.47
CA LEU A 41 3.18 0.92 10.11
C LEU A 41 3.80 1.20 11.48
N ILE A 42 3.37 0.46 12.49
CA ILE A 42 3.99 0.41 13.82
C ILE A 42 4.64 -0.96 13.97
N PHE A 43 5.90 -0.99 14.40
CA PHE A 43 6.66 -2.22 14.59
C PHE A 43 6.76 -2.62 16.07
N VAL A 44 7.21 -3.84 16.34
CA VAL A 44 7.37 -4.40 17.70
C VAL A 44 8.26 -3.55 18.61
N ASP A 45 9.27 -2.88 18.04
CA ASP A 45 10.19 -1.97 18.74
C ASP A 45 9.63 -0.55 18.91
N LEU A 46 8.34 -0.33 18.62
CA LEU A 46 7.68 0.98 18.58
C LEU A 46 8.28 1.93 17.54
N SER A 47 9.04 1.43 16.56
CA SER A 47 9.39 2.21 15.38
C SER A 47 8.14 2.48 14.54
N PHE A 48 8.14 3.62 13.86
CA PHE A 48 7.06 4.05 12.98
C PHE A 48 7.61 4.24 11.56
N LEU A 49 6.92 3.69 10.56
CA LEU A 49 7.19 3.96 9.15
C LEU A 49 5.95 4.56 8.50
N GLU A 50 6.10 5.76 7.96
CA GLU A 50 5.10 6.35 7.06
C GLU A 50 5.52 6.13 5.61
N PHE A 51 4.56 5.81 4.76
CA PHE A 51 4.81 5.58 3.33
C PHE A 51 3.74 6.21 2.46
N ALA A 52 4.14 6.58 1.24
CA ALA A 52 3.27 7.02 0.16
C ALA A 52 3.78 6.43 -1.15
N ILE A 53 2.88 5.77 -1.89
CA ILE A 53 3.18 5.07 -3.15
C ILE A 53 2.19 5.55 -4.19
N TYR A 54 2.70 6.09 -5.30
CA TYR A 54 1.91 6.38 -6.49
C TYR A 54 2.23 5.36 -7.57
N VAL A 55 1.18 4.76 -8.14
CA VAL A 55 1.30 3.75 -9.20
C VAL A 55 0.38 4.13 -10.34
N GLN A 56 0.90 4.07 -11.56
CA GLN A 56 0.16 4.29 -12.79
C GLN A 56 0.45 3.14 -13.76
N GLU A 57 -0.59 2.57 -14.36
CA GLU A 57 -0.42 1.62 -15.46
C GLU A 57 0.21 2.36 -16.65
N LYS A 58 1.46 2.02 -16.99
CA LYS A 58 2.06 2.49 -18.24
C LYS A 58 1.30 1.86 -19.40
N GLY A 59 0.70 2.70 -20.25
CA GLY A 59 0.25 2.26 -21.57
C GLY A 59 1.43 1.71 -22.37
N LYS A 60 1.18 0.72 -23.24
CA LYS A 60 2.16 0.38 -24.27
C LYS A 60 2.40 1.64 -25.11
N VAL A 61 3.61 2.17 -25.07
CA VAL A 61 4.11 3.15 -26.05
C VAL A 61 4.23 2.44 -27.39
#